data_AF-A0A809PQH2-F1
#
_entry.id   AF-A0A809PQH2-F1
#
_cell.length_a   1.000
_cell.length_b   1.000
_cell.length_c   1.000
_cell.angle_alpha   90.00
_cell.angle_beta   90.00
_cell.angle_gamma   90.00
#
_symmetry.space_group_name_H-M   'P 1'
#
loop_
_entity.id
_entity.type
_entity.pdbx_description
1 polymer ?
#
loop_
_entity_poly.entity_id
_entity_poly.type
_entity_poly.pdbx_seq_one_letter_code
_entity_poly.pdbx_strand_id
1 'polypeptide(L)'
;MGLFDFFKSKPAARTSLEQLSYNIAYQILPHYVFRQAAQLFDIVEKADENSHYLFYHLSCKAQEIPSLQEEATQYRWHQCELDANHTLLVLAYPQATPVDLTGKSLEEVKQSAGTWVLAPHFSGIVRNKSSQHIRYDVLGQTSMGGGTVLREIDDMGTNANLGAGPQPALDAFVDLMRQRPGQQASIP
;
A
#
# COMPACT_ATOMS: atom_id res chain seq x y z
N MET A 1 -18.58 -20.17 -43.50
CA MET A 1 -17.70 -19.52 -42.51
C MET A 1 -18.45 -18.32 -41.97
N GLY A 2 -18.86 -18.37 -40.69
CA GLY A 2 -19.94 -17.54 -40.15
C GLY A 2 -19.50 -16.14 -39.72
N LEU A 3 -20.38 -15.17 -39.97
CA LEU A 3 -20.34 -13.75 -39.59
C LEU A 3 -20.33 -13.47 -38.06
N PHE A 4 -20.04 -14.47 -37.21
CA PHE A 4 -20.14 -14.38 -35.76
C PHE A 4 -18.79 -14.46 -35.01
N ASP A 5 -17.67 -14.64 -35.70
CA ASP A 5 -16.33 -14.69 -35.06
C ASP A 5 -15.75 -13.31 -34.68
N PHE A 6 -16.42 -12.21 -35.03
CA PHE A 6 -15.93 -10.84 -34.81
C PHE A 6 -16.18 -10.27 -33.40
N PHE A 7 -16.89 -11.00 -32.53
CA PHE A 7 -17.18 -10.59 -31.15
C PHE A 7 -16.52 -11.48 -30.09
N LYS A 8 -15.32 -12.03 -30.37
CA LYS A 8 -14.42 -12.45 -29.29
C LYS A 8 -13.86 -11.19 -28.62
N SER A 9 -14.67 -10.59 -27.75
CA SER A 9 -14.21 -9.59 -26.79
C SER A 9 -12.93 -10.11 -26.15
N LYS A 10 -11.82 -9.36 -26.30
CA LYS A 10 -10.56 -9.68 -25.62
C LYS A 10 -10.88 -9.95 -24.15
N PRO A 11 -10.38 -11.04 -23.55
CA PRO A 11 -10.56 -11.25 -22.11
C PRO A 11 -10.10 -9.98 -21.40
N ALA A 12 -10.88 -9.52 -20.43
CA ALA A 12 -10.55 -8.34 -19.63
C ALA A 12 -9.11 -8.50 -19.11
N ALA A 13 -8.30 -7.45 -19.29
CA ALA A 13 -6.93 -7.47 -18.81
C ALA A 13 -6.95 -7.75 -17.29
N ARG A 14 -6.12 -8.70 -16.85
CA ARG A 14 -5.93 -8.97 -15.41
C ARG A 14 -5.52 -7.67 -14.72
N THR A 15 -6.13 -7.38 -13.57
CA THR A 15 -5.75 -6.26 -12.71
C THR A 15 -4.25 -6.28 -12.42
N SER A 16 -3.56 -5.15 -12.60
CA SER A 16 -2.10 -5.06 -12.45
C SER A 16 -1.67 -5.15 -10.98
N LEU A 17 -0.39 -5.45 -10.74
CA LEU A 17 0.16 -5.50 -9.39
C LEU A 17 0.13 -4.14 -8.69
N GLU A 18 0.26 -3.04 -9.45
CA GLU A 18 0.13 -1.69 -8.93
C GLU A 18 -1.28 -1.46 -8.37
N GLN A 19 -2.32 -1.87 -9.11
CA GLN A 19 -3.70 -1.73 -8.64
C GLN A 19 -4.01 -2.64 -7.46
N LEU A 20 -3.49 -3.88 -7.46
CA LEU A 20 -3.62 -4.78 -6.30
C LEU A 20 -2.92 -4.19 -5.08
N SER A 21 -1.70 -3.65 -5.24
CA SER A 21 -0.94 -3.00 -4.16
C SER A 21 -1.68 -1.78 -3.62
N TYR A 22 -2.25 -0.96 -4.50
CA TYR A 22 -3.09 0.17 -4.12
C TYR A 22 -4.31 -0.27 -3.30
N ASN A 23 -5.03 -1.30 -3.74
CA ASN A 23 -6.18 -1.83 -3.01
C ASN A 23 -5.77 -2.37 -1.63
N ILE A 24 -4.62 -3.04 -1.54
CA ILE A 24 -4.08 -3.50 -0.27
C ILE A 24 -3.82 -2.32 0.67
N ALA A 25 -3.06 -1.31 0.21
CA ALA A 25 -2.64 -0.20 1.06
C ALA A 25 -3.82 0.65 1.56
N TYR A 26 -4.82 0.89 0.71
CA TYR A 26 -5.88 1.87 1.01
C TYR A 26 -7.23 1.26 1.38
N GLN A 27 -7.45 -0.05 1.19
CA GLN A 27 -8.75 -0.67 1.46
C GLN A 27 -8.64 -1.90 2.36
N ILE A 28 -7.74 -2.84 2.03
CA ILE A 28 -7.67 -4.12 2.73
C ILE A 28 -6.90 -3.97 4.03
N LEU A 29 -5.63 -3.56 3.97
CA LEU A 29 -4.76 -3.52 5.14
C LEU A 29 -5.30 -2.60 6.26
N PRO A 30 -5.79 -1.37 5.99
CA PRO A 30 -6.38 -0.52 7.04
C PRO A 30 -7.49 -1.22 7.84
N HIS A 31 -8.33 -2.04 7.19
CA HIS A 31 -9.38 -2.78 7.89
C HIS A 31 -8.81 -3.74 8.93
N TYR A 32 -7.72 -4.46 8.60
CA TYR A 32 -7.04 -5.35 9.53
C TYR A 32 -6.32 -4.57 10.62
N VAL A 33 -5.68 -3.45 10.26
CA VAL A 33 -4.94 -2.61 11.19
C VAL A 33 -5.85 -2.07 12.30
N PHE A 34 -7.04 -1.56 11.94
CA PHE A 34 -7.91 -0.90 12.93
C PHE A 34 -8.93 -1.83 13.59
N ARG A 35 -9.32 -2.93 12.95
CA ARG A 35 -10.34 -3.85 13.50
C ARG A 35 -9.79 -5.17 14.02
N GLN A 36 -8.61 -5.58 13.54
CA GLN A 36 -8.05 -6.91 13.77
C GLN A 36 -6.55 -6.83 14.09
N ALA A 37 -6.11 -5.73 14.74
CA ALA A 37 -4.70 -5.43 14.99
C ALA A 37 -3.93 -6.57 15.65
N ALA A 38 -4.49 -7.16 16.72
CA ALA A 38 -3.84 -8.26 17.43
C ALA A 38 -3.58 -9.46 16.51
N GLN A 39 -4.56 -9.79 15.65
CA GLN A 39 -4.42 -10.86 14.67
C GLN A 39 -3.38 -10.52 13.60
N LEU A 40 -3.34 -9.26 13.14
CA LEU A 40 -2.34 -8.81 12.17
C LEU A 40 -0.91 -8.95 12.72
N PHE A 41 -0.67 -8.47 13.95
CA PHE A 41 0.64 -8.62 14.60
C PHE A 41 0.98 -10.09 14.81
N ASP A 42 0.04 -10.90 15.28
CA ASP A 42 0.23 -12.35 15.42
C ASP A 42 0.59 -13.03 14.09
N ILE A 43 -0.09 -12.67 12.99
CA ILE A 43 0.21 -13.21 11.66
C ILE A 43 1.62 -12.83 11.25
N VAL A 44 2.03 -11.57 11.41
CA VAL A 44 3.35 -11.13 10.95
C VAL A 44 4.47 -11.67 11.86
N GLU A 45 4.26 -11.75 13.17
CA GLU A 45 5.25 -12.24 14.14
C GLU A 45 5.44 -13.76 14.09
N LYS A 46 4.36 -14.52 13.85
CA LYS A 46 4.39 -16.00 13.90
C LYS A 46 4.60 -16.63 12.53
N ALA A 47 4.40 -15.89 11.45
CA ALA A 47 4.44 -16.48 10.13
C ALA A 47 5.86 -16.84 9.69
N ASP A 48 5.91 -18.01 9.06
CA ASP A 48 6.94 -18.35 8.11
C ASP A 48 6.86 -17.45 6.86
N GLU A 49 7.61 -17.80 5.82
CA GLU A 49 7.62 -17.10 4.53
C GLU A 49 6.22 -16.98 3.86
N ASN A 50 5.09 -17.32 4.47
CA ASN A 50 3.77 -17.20 3.84
C ASN A 50 2.93 -15.97 4.26
N SER A 51 3.31 -15.18 5.28
CA SER A 51 2.52 -14.00 5.69
C SER A 51 2.36 -12.95 4.58
N HIS A 52 3.37 -12.84 3.70
CA HIS A 52 3.33 -11.92 2.57
C HIS A 52 2.33 -12.34 1.48
N TYR A 53 1.90 -13.60 1.44
CA TYR A 53 0.87 -14.09 0.51
C TYR A 53 -0.53 -13.60 0.88
N LEU A 54 -0.83 -13.45 2.17
CA LEU A 54 -2.20 -13.26 2.65
C LEU A 54 -2.87 -12.03 2.01
N PHE A 55 -2.25 -10.86 2.11
CA PHE A 55 -2.86 -9.61 1.64
C PHE A 55 -2.97 -9.55 0.12
N TYR A 56 -1.97 -10.08 -0.59
CA TYR A 56 -2.03 -10.26 -2.03
C TYR A 56 -3.20 -11.18 -2.44
N HIS A 57 -3.35 -12.33 -1.78
CA HIS A 57 -4.43 -13.27 -2.05
C HIS A 57 -5.80 -12.66 -1.76
N LEU A 58 -5.95 -11.92 -0.65
CA LEU A 58 -7.19 -11.21 -0.33
C LEU A 58 -7.54 -10.18 -1.40
N SER A 59 -6.55 -9.45 -1.92
CA SER A 59 -6.78 -8.50 -3.02
C SER A 59 -7.17 -9.20 -4.31
N CYS A 60 -6.53 -10.32 -4.66
CA CYS A 60 -6.91 -11.12 -5.83
C CYS A 60 -8.33 -11.66 -5.71
N LYS A 61 -8.69 -12.20 -4.54
CA LYS A 61 -10.02 -12.72 -4.25
C LYS A 61 -11.10 -11.64 -4.35
N ALA A 62 -10.82 -10.43 -3.84
CA ALA A 62 -11.74 -9.30 -3.94
C ALA A 62 -11.96 -8.82 -5.39
N GLN A 63 -11.06 -9.17 -6.31
CA GLN A 63 -11.16 -8.88 -7.74
C GLN A 63 -11.57 -10.12 -8.56
N GLU A 64 -11.91 -11.23 -7.90
CA GLU A 64 -12.29 -12.50 -8.54
C GLU A 64 -11.22 -13.04 -9.52
N ILE A 65 -9.93 -12.76 -9.25
CA ILE A 65 -8.81 -13.26 -10.05
C ILE A 65 -8.01 -14.33 -9.29
N PRO A 66 -7.37 -15.29 -9.98
CA PRO A 66 -6.49 -16.25 -9.33
C PRO A 66 -5.25 -15.53 -8.77
N SER A 67 -4.84 -15.90 -7.56
CA SER A 67 -3.56 -15.50 -6.98
C SER A 67 -2.43 -16.30 -7.59
N LEU A 68 -1.37 -15.61 -8.01
CA LEU A 68 -0.14 -16.19 -8.56
C LEU A 68 0.96 -16.14 -7.50
N GLN A 69 1.60 -17.28 -7.23
CA GLN A 69 2.61 -17.39 -6.19
C GLN A 69 3.80 -16.47 -6.46
N GLU A 70 4.28 -16.41 -7.71
CA GLU A 70 5.40 -15.56 -8.11
C GLU A 70 5.13 -14.06 -7.82
N GLU A 71 3.91 -13.58 -8.05
CA GLU A 71 3.50 -12.21 -7.73
C GLU A 71 3.47 -11.98 -6.20
N ALA A 72 2.96 -12.94 -5.45
CA ALA A 72 2.90 -12.87 -3.99
C ALA A 72 4.30 -12.75 -3.36
N THR A 73 5.29 -13.44 -3.94
CA THR A 73 6.69 -13.37 -3.51
C THR A 73 7.36 -12.02 -3.80
N GLN A 74 6.66 -11.00 -4.27
CA GLN A 74 7.19 -9.63 -4.38
C GLN A 74 6.82 -8.74 -3.18
N TYR A 75 5.88 -9.18 -2.35
CA TYR A 75 5.49 -8.48 -1.12
C TYR A 75 6.40 -8.93 0.03
N ARG A 76 6.78 -8.01 0.92
CA ARG A 76 7.66 -8.34 2.06
C ARG A 76 7.18 -7.66 3.34
N TRP A 77 7.09 -8.43 4.41
CA TRP A 77 6.93 -7.89 5.75
C TRP A 77 8.29 -7.64 6.37
N HIS A 78 8.43 -6.49 7.04
CA HIS A 78 9.56 -6.17 7.90
C HIS A 78 9.03 -5.77 9.27
N GLN A 79 9.69 -6.24 10.32
CA GLN A 79 9.41 -5.82 11.68
C GLN A 79 10.62 -5.05 12.21
N CYS A 80 10.35 -3.90 12.81
CA CYS A 80 11.36 -3.01 13.36
C CYS A 80 10.92 -2.52 14.73
N GLU A 81 11.87 -2.40 15.64
CA GLU A 81 11.67 -1.65 16.88
C GLU A 81 12.05 -0.19 16.61
N LEU A 82 11.12 0.74 16.88
CA LEU A 82 11.38 2.17 16.73
C LEU A 82 12.02 2.74 17.99
N ASP A 83 11.51 2.35 19.15
CA ASP A 83 12.03 2.66 20.48
C ASP A 83 11.51 1.64 21.51
N ALA A 84 11.72 1.89 22.82
CA ALA A 84 11.28 0.99 23.88
C ALA A 84 9.76 0.71 23.87
N ASN A 85 8.95 1.68 23.45
CA ASN A 85 7.50 1.67 23.52
C ASN A 85 6.81 1.46 22.17
N HIS A 86 7.52 1.47 21.05
CA HIS A 86 6.92 1.42 19.71
C HIS A 86 7.53 0.32 18.84
N THR A 87 6.66 -0.53 18.32
CA THR A 87 6.99 -1.50 17.26
C THR A 87 6.42 -0.99 15.94
N LEU A 88 7.17 -1.17 14.86
CA LEU A 88 6.77 -0.89 13.49
C LEU A 88 6.69 -2.20 12.71
N LEU A 89 5.56 -2.42 12.04
CA LEU A 89 5.46 -3.37 10.94
C LEU A 89 5.46 -2.61 9.61
N VAL A 90 6.23 -3.06 8.64
CA VAL A 90 6.27 -2.50 7.29
C VAL A 90 5.88 -3.57 6.28
N LEU A 91 4.84 -3.31 5.49
CA LEU A 91 4.59 -4.05 4.27
C LEU A 91 5.25 -3.30 3.10
N ALA A 92 6.29 -3.89 2.53
CA ALA A 92 6.88 -3.46 1.28
C ALA A 92 6.14 -4.07 0.10
N TYR A 93 5.79 -3.21 -0.85
CA TYR A 93 5.07 -3.57 -2.07
C TYR A 93 6.05 -3.86 -3.22
N PRO A 94 5.59 -4.57 -4.27
CA PRO A 94 6.34 -4.70 -5.51
C PRO A 94 6.78 -3.33 -6.04
N GLN A 95 7.98 -3.26 -6.61
CA GLN A 95 8.48 -2.04 -7.21
C GLN A 95 7.61 -1.65 -8.41
N ALA A 96 6.85 -0.57 -8.25
CA ALA A 96 5.97 -0.08 -9.31
C ALA A 96 6.73 0.77 -10.33
N THR A 97 6.20 0.79 -11.56
CA THR A 97 6.66 1.72 -12.60
C THR A 97 6.42 3.16 -12.14
N PRO A 98 7.45 4.04 -12.15
CA PRO A 98 7.26 5.45 -11.80
C PRO A 98 6.26 6.12 -12.75
N VAL A 99 5.32 6.87 -12.18
CA VAL A 99 4.38 7.71 -12.94
C VAL A 99 4.86 9.16 -12.88
N ASP A 100 5.26 9.71 -14.03
CA ASP A 100 5.57 11.12 -14.17
C ASP A 100 4.57 11.80 -15.11
N LEU A 101 3.78 12.71 -14.55
CA LEU A 101 2.80 13.50 -15.30
C LEU A 101 3.30 14.91 -15.60
N THR A 102 4.57 15.21 -15.29
CA THR A 102 5.17 16.52 -15.55
C THR A 102 5.10 16.84 -17.05
N GLY A 103 4.58 18.03 -17.37
CA GLY A 103 4.42 18.49 -18.75
C GLY A 103 3.20 17.93 -19.48
N LYS A 104 2.38 17.08 -18.85
CA LYS A 104 1.08 16.68 -19.41
C LYS A 104 0.00 17.72 -19.08
N SER A 105 -0.86 18.00 -20.05
CA SER A 105 -2.05 18.84 -19.88
C SER A 105 -3.12 18.13 -19.03
N LEU A 106 -4.01 18.91 -18.40
CA LEU A 106 -5.13 18.36 -17.65
C LEU A 106 -6.05 17.47 -18.51
N GLU A 107 -6.22 17.82 -19.78
CA GLU A 107 -6.94 17.02 -20.78
C GLU A 107 -6.28 15.65 -20.97
N GLU A 108 -4.96 15.60 -21.17
CA GLU A 108 -4.22 14.34 -21.31
C GLU A 108 -4.29 13.49 -20.03
N VAL A 109 -4.22 14.12 -18.85
CA VAL A 109 -4.36 13.42 -17.58
C VAL A 109 -5.77 12.84 -17.40
N LYS A 110 -6.81 13.60 -17.77
CA LYS A 110 -8.21 13.15 -17.69
C LYS A 110 -8.53 12.05 -18.70
N GLN A 111 -8.02 12.14 -19.93
CA GLN A 111 -8.18 11.12 -20.96
C GLN A 111 -7.44 9.81 -20.59
N SER A 112 -6.45 9.92 -19.70
CA SER A 112 -5.70 8.79 -19.14
C SER A 112 -6.24 8.33 -17.78
N ALA A 113 -7.37 8.87 -17.31
CA ALA A 113 -7.95 8.49 -16.03
C ALA A 113 -8.25 6.97 -16.02
N GLY A 114 -7.68 6.26 -15.04
CA GLY A 114 -7.76 4.80 -14.95
C GLY A 114 -6.64 4.03 -15.65
N THR A 115 -5.71 4.70 -16.35
CA THR A 115 -4.53 4.02 -16.93
C THR A 115 -3.30 4.06 -16.02
N TRP A 116 -3.23 4.99 -15.07
CA TRP A 116 -2.11 5.11 -14.15
C TRP A 116 -2.55 4.87 -12.72
N VAL A 117 -1.79 4.04 -12.02
CA VAL A 117 -1.97 3.79 -10.60
C VAL A 117 -0.73 4.30 -9.88
N LEU A 118 -0.93 5.25 -8.96
CA LEU A 118 0.11 5.70 -8.05
C LEU A 118 0.26 4.65 -6.94
N ALA A 119 1.04 3.61 -7.24
CA ALA A 119 1.21 2.49 -6.34
C ALA A 119 1.94 2.89 -5.05
N PRO A 120 1.65 2.21 -3.93
CA PRO A 120 2.42 2.35 -2.71
C PRO A 120 3.81 1.71 -2.84
N HIS A 121 4.79 2.27 -2.14
CA HIS A 121 6.09 1.64 -1.90
C HIS A 121 6.08 0.88 -0.58
N PHE A 122 5.56 1.50 0.48
CA PHE A 122 5.48 0.92 1.81
C PHE A 122 4.17 1.29 2.50
N SER A 123 3.70 0.39 3.36
CA SER A 123 2.72 0.68 4.41
C SER A 123 3.38 0.43 5.76
N GLY A 124 3.32 1.42 6.65
CA GLY A 124 3.86 1.35 8.01
C GLY A 124 2.74 1.30 9.04
N ILE A 125 2.85 0.38 9.99
CA ILE A 125 1.93 0.23 11.12
C ILE A 125 2.73 0.41 12.40
N VAL A 126 2.57 1.56 13.05
CA VAL A 126 3.24 1.85 14.32
C VAL A 126 2.27 1.53 15.45
N ARG A 127 2.66 0.59 16.32
CA ARG A 127 1.91 0.24 17.54
C ARG A 127 2.65 0.69 18.77
N ASN A 128 1.98 1.47 19.61
CA ASN A 128 2.45 1.78 20.94
C ASN A 128 2.13 0.60 21.88
N LYS A 129 3.15 0.02 22.51
CA LYS A 129 3.04 -1.20 23.32
C LYS A 129 2.25 -0.99 24.61
N SER A 130 2.26 0.21 25.19
CA SER A 130 1.57 0.48 26.46
C SER A 130 0.11 0.86 26.26
N SER A 131 -0.17 1.80 25.36
CA SER A 131 -1.52 2.30 25.09
C SER A 131 -2.30 1.47 24.07
N GLN A 132 -1.62 0.59 23.32
CA GLN A 132 -2.19 -0.13 22.19
C GLN A 132 -2.67 0.78 21.05
N HIS A 133 -2.32 2.07 21.08
CA HIS A 133 -2.60 3.00 20.00
C HIS A 133 -1.86 2.59 18.73
N ILE A 134 -2.54 2.70 17.59
CA ILE A 134 -2.02 2.32 16.28
C ILE A 134 -2.11 3.51 15.34
N ARG A 135 -1.01 3.75 14.60
CA ARG A 135 -0.98 4.65 13.45
C ARG A 135 -0.66 3.85 12.20
N TYR A 136 -1.31 4.23 11.10
CA TYR A 136 -1.09 3.63 9.79
C TYR A 136 -0.70 4.70 8.76
N ASP A 137 0.49 4.53 8.19
CA ASP A 137 1.08 5.41 7.21
C ASP A 137 1.29 4.67 5.88
N VAL A 138 1.12 5.35 4.75
CA VAL A 138 1.41 4.83 3.42
C VAL A 138 2.39 5.77 2.72
N LEU A 139 3.53 5.23 2.29
CA LEU A 139 4.45 5.91 1.39
C LEU A 139 4.06 5.57 -0.05
N GLY A 140 3.46 6.52 -0.76
CA GLY A 140 3.04 6.33 -2.16
C GLY A 140 3.89 7.12 -3.14
N GLN A 141 3.73 6.81 -4.43
CA GLN A 141 4.23 7.66 -5.52
C GLN A 141 3.53 9.03 -5.54
N THR A 142 4.25 10.07 -5.93
CA THR A 142 3.64 11.33 -6.41
C THR A 142 3.60 11.34 -7.93
N SER A 143 2.53 11.90 -8.49
CA SER A 143 2.40 12.12 -9.94
C SER A 143 3.25 13.28 -10.46
N MET A 144 3.77 14.12 -9.57
CA MET A 144 4.53 15.33 -9.91
C MET A 144 5.94 15.23 -9.33
N GLY A 145 6.95 15.29 -10.20
CA GLY A 145 8.37 15.38 -9.80
C GLY A 145 9.04 14.07 -9.39
N GLY A 146 8.43 12.90 -9.65
CA GLY A 146 9.07 11.58 -9.52
C GLY A 146 9.47 11.14 -8.10
N GLY A 147 8.98 11.81 -7.06
CA GLY A 147 9.27 11.50 -5.67
C GLY A 147 8.23 10.59 -5.01
N THR A 148 8.13 10.70 -3.69
CA THR A 148 7.12 10.02 -2.88
C THR A 148 6.28 11.03 -2.09
N VAL A 149 5.16 10.55 -1.56
CA VAL A 149 4.25 11.30 -0.71
C VAL A 149 3.86 10.41 0.46
N LEU A 150 3.88 10.97 1.66
CA LEU A 150 3.44 10.29 2.87
C LEU A 150 1.97 10.60 3.12
N ARG A 151 1.19 9.56 3.41
CA ARG A 151 -0.20 9.68 3.80
C ARG A 151 -0.42 8.97 5.11
N GLU A 152 -1.29 9.50 5.94
CA GLU A 152 -1.79 8.82 7.14
C GLU A 152 -3.25 8.45 6.90
N ILE A 153 -3.64 7.24 7.28
CA ILE A 153 -5.04 6.80 7.21
C ILE A 153 -5.50 6.48 8.63
N ASP A 154 -6.63 7.05 9.04
CA ASP A 154 -7.24 6.79 10.34
C ASP A 154 -8.23 5.60 10.31
N ASP A 155 -8.82 5.30 11.47
CA ASP A 155 -9.79 4.21 11.65
C ASP A 155 -11.13 4.46 10.94
N MET A 156 -11.40 5.70 10.55
CA MET A 156 -12.55 6.12 9.74
C MET A 156 -12.25 6.03 8.23
N GLY A 157 -11.02 5.71 7.84
CA GLY A 157 -10.57 5.66 6.45
C GLY A 157 -10.26 7.03 5.86
N THR A 158 -10.17 8.09 6.67
CA THR A 158 -9.74 9.42 6.24
C THR A 158 -8.30 9.32 5.77
N ASN A 159 -8.03 9.75 4.54
CA ASN A 159 -6.70 9.73 3.94
C ASN A 159 -6.10 11.15 3.94
N ALA A 160 -5.23 11.43 4.91
CA ALA A 160 -4.58 12.71 5.07
C ALA A 160 -3.21 12.72 4.36
N ASN A 161 -3.00 13.68 3.46
CA ASN A 161 -1.69 13.90 2.84
C ASN A 161 -0.79 14.70 3.78
N LEU A 162 0.35 14.11 4.16
CA LEU A 162 1.33 14.70 5.08
C LEU A 162 2.49 15.40 4.36
N GLY A 163 2.45 15.47 3.03
CA GLY A 163 3.45 16.10 2.18
C GLY A 163 4.46 15.11 1.61
N ALA A 164 5.62 15.66 1.20
CA ALA A 164 6.68 14.88 0.57
C ALA A 164 7.20 13.78 1.51
N GLY A 165 7.36 12.58 0.97
CA GLY A 165 7.95 11.45 1.70
C GLY A 165 9.46 11.32 1.46
N PRO A 166 10.13 10.40 2.16
CA PRO A 166 11.52 10.05 1.89
C PRO A 166 11.66 9.32 0.56
N GLN A 167 12.91 9.13 0.10
CA GLN A 167 13.18 8.21 -1.00
C GLN A 167 12.55 6.83 -0.72
N PRO A 168 12.09 6.09 -1.76
CA PRO A 168 11.40 4.81 -1.59
C PRO A 168 12.37 3.67 -1.23
N ALA A 169 13.11 3.86 -0.14
CA ALA A 169 14.03 2.90 0.46
C ALA A 169 13.55 2.58 1.87
N LEU A 170 13.64 1.30 2.25
CA LEU A 170 13.13 0.81 3.54
C LEU A 170 13.75 1.57 4.72
N ASP A 171 15.08 1.71 4.74
CA ASP A 171 15.79 2.39 5.84
C ASP A 171 15.34 3.85 6.00
N ALA A 172 15.19 4.57 4.88
CA ALA A 172 14.73 5.96 4.89
C ALA A 172 13.28 6.08 5.40
N PHE A 173 12.42 5.11 5.06
CA PHE A 173 11.06 5.05 5.57
C PHE A 173 11.02 4.73 7.07
N VAL A 174 11.81 3.75 7.53
CA VAL A 174 11.91 3.42 8.96
C VAL A 174 12.45 4.60 9.77
N ASP A 175 13.45 5.31 9.27
CA ASP A 175 13.99 6.50 9.92
C ASP A 175 12.96 7.63 10.03
N LEU A 176 12.14 7.84 8.99
CA LEU A 176 11.02 8.78 9.07
C LEU A 176 10.01 8.35 10.14
N MET A 177 9.69 7.05 10.24
CA MET A 177 8.76 6.55 11.25
C MET A 177 9.30 6.73 12.68
N ARG A 178 10.61 6.58 12.89
CA ARG A 178 11.27 6.85 14.19
C ARG A 178 11.15 8.31 14.62
N GLN A 179 11.15 9.25 13.68
CA GLN A 179 11.00 10.68 13.96
C GLN A 179 9.56 11.09 14.25
N ARG A 180 8.61 10.18 14.02
CA ARG A 180 7.18 10.39 14.25
C ARG A 180 6.63 9.43 15.31
N PRO A 181 7.13 9.35 16.56
CA PRO A 181 6.47 8.53 17.56
C PRO A 181 5.23 9.28 18.08
N GLY A 182 4.03 8.90 17.62
CA GLY A 182 2.77 9.29 18.27
C GLY A 182 2.28 10.74 18.12
N GLN A 183 2.53 11.43 17.01
CA GLN A 183 1.74 12.63 16.71
C GLN A 183 0.26 12.23 16.51
N GLN A 184 -0.57 12.44 17.54
CA GLN A 184 -1.98 12.73 17.32
C GLN A 184 -2.01 13.97 16.45
N ALA A 185 -2.65 13.89 15.28
CA ALA A 185 -2.97 15.06 14.49
C ALA A 185 -3.63 16.09 15.41
N SER A 186 -2.87 17.13 15.78
CA SER A 186 -3.42 18.29 16.45
C SER A 186 -4.22 18.99 15.36
N ILE A 187 -5.51 18.69 15.29
CA ILE A 187 -6.44 19.46 14.47
C ILE A 187 -6.44 20.87 15.07
N PRO A 188 -6.12 21.92 14.30
CA PRO A 188 -6.14 23.30 14.78
C PRO A 188 -7.55 23.75 15.19
#